data_AF-A0A3A6MRG7-F1
#
_entry.id   AF-A0A3A6MRG7-F1
#
_cell.length_a   1.000
_cell.length_b   1.000
_cell.length_c   1.000
_cell.angle_alpha   90.00
_cell.angle_beta   90.00
_cell.angle_gamma   90.00
#
_symmetry.space_group_name_H-M   'P 1'
#
loop_
_entity.id
_entity.type
_entity.pdbx_description
1 polymer ?
#
loop_
_entity_poly.entity_id
_entity_poly.type
_entity_poly.pdbx_seq_one_letter_code
_entity_poly.pdbx_strand_id
1 'polypeptide(L)' 'MLPRLGKKFDIPVEVVTKPREAYQSMAYADLGLPRAPAIMLGGEILVQGKDIAEQELEAMIRRNLAGPK' A
#
# COMPACT_ATOMS: atom_id res chain seq x y z
N MET A 1 -7.97 9.40 0.39
CA MET A 1 -6.51 9.39 0.16
C MET A 1 -6.15 8.56 -1.08
N LEU A 2 -6.14 7.22 -0.99
CA LEU A 2 -5.63 6.32 -2.05
C LEU A 2 -6.27 6.47 -3.44
N PRO A 3 -7.62 6.54 -3.61
CA PRO A 3 -8.22 6.70 -4.93
C PRO A 3 -7.84 8.01 -5.64
N ARG A 4 -7.55 9.07 -4.86
CA ARG A 4 -7.15 10.37 -5.39
C ARG A 4 -5.70 10.35 -5.87
N LEU A 5 -4.80 9.74 -5.10
CA LEU A 5 -3.40 9.54 -5.52
C LEU A 5 -3.31 8.62 -6.74
N GLY A 6 -4.13 7.57 -6.79
CA GLY A 6 -4.25 6.69 -7.97
C GLY A 6 -4.51 7.46 -9.25
N LYS A 7 -5.55 8.31 -9.25
CA LYS A 7 -5.88 9.18 -10.39
C LYS A 7 -4.78 10.18 -10.72
N LYS A 8 -4.08 10.72 -9.70
CA LYS A 8 -3.04 11.74 -9.89
C LYS A 8 -1.80 11.18 -10.60
N PHE A 9 -1.42 9.95 -10.30
CA PHE A 9 -0.24 9.29 -10.89
C PHE A 9 -0.60 8.32 -12.03
N ASP A 10 -1.88 8.24 -12.40
CA ASP A 10 -2.41 7.27 -13.37
C ASP A 10 -2.02 5.82 -13.04
N ILE A 11 -2.07 5.47 -11.74
CA ILE A 11 -1.75 4.14 -11.24
C ILE A 11 -3.03 3.39 -10.82
N PRO A 12 -3.17 2.10 -11.16
CA PRO A 12 -4.26 1.28 -10.66
C PRO A 12 -4.15 1.13 -9.15
N VAL A 13 -5.26 1.37 -8.44
CA VAL A 13 -5.34 1.25 -6.98
C VAL A 13 -6.33 0.17 -6.62
N GLU A 14 -5.85 -0.82 -5.89
CA GLU A 14 -6.67 -1.85 -5.27
C GLU A 14 -6.71 -1.61 -3.75
N VAL A 15 -7.89 -1.70 -3.14
CA VAL A 15 -8.07 -1.58 -1.69
C VAL A 15 -8.63 -2.88 -1.17
N VAL A 16 -7.81 -3.61 -0.41
CA VAL A 16 -8.21 -4.87 0.23
C VAL A 16 -8.60 -4.58 1.68
N THR A 17 -9.91 -4.60 1.95
CA THR A 17 -10.46 -4.46 3.30
C THR A 17 -11.01 -5.80 3.77
N LYS A 18 -10.45 -6.34 4.86
CA LYS A 18 -10.90 -7.57 5.51
C LYS A 18 -11.16 -7.34 7.01
N PRO A 19 -11.93 -8.22 7.68
CA PRO A 19 -12.06 -8.20 9.14
C PRO A 19 -10.71 -8.44 9.83
N ARG A 20 -10.59 -7.98 11.08
CA ARG A 20 -9.35 -8.13 11.86
C ARG A 20 -8.93 -9.59 12.01
N GLU A 21 -9.86 -10.52 12.24
CA GLU A 21 -9.52 -11.95 12.34
C GLU A 21 -8.97 -12.49 11.02
N ALA A 22 -9.51 -12.04 9.89
CA ALA A 22 -9.07 -12.49 8.58
C ALA A 22 -7.61 -12.09 8.29
N TYR A 23 -7.17 -10.91 8.72
CA TYR A 23 -5.76 -10.49 8.62
C TYR A 23 -4.82 -11.29 9.53
N GLN A 24 -5.33 -11.92 10.59
CA GLN A 24 -4.55 -12.77 11.50
C GLN A 24 -4.54 -14.24 11.09
N SER A 25 -5.34 -14.62 10.09
CA SER A 25 -5.43 -15.99 9.60
C SER A 25 -4.18 -16.41 8.82
N MET A 26 -3.83 -17.69 8.88
CA MET A 26 -2.76 -18.27 8.05
C MET A 26 -3.05 -18.07 6.55
N ALA A 27 -4.32 -18.17 6.15
CA ALA A 27 -4.73 -17.94 4.77
C ALA A 27 -4.39 -16.53 4.25
N TYR A 28 -4.31 -15.51 5.11
CA TYR A 28 -3.84 -14.18 4.71
C TYR A 28 -2.31 -14.10 4.64
N ALA A 29 -1.61 -14.81 5.53
CA ALA A 29 -0.15 -14.91 5.49
C ALA A 29 0.34 -15.61 4.20
N ASP A 30 -0.41 -16.60 3.72
CA ASP A 30 -0.11 -17.35 2.49
C ASP A 30 -0.26 -16.50 1.22
N LEU A 31 -0.96 -15.36 1.28
CA LEU A 31 -1.07 -14.42 0.16
C LEU A 31 0.23 -13.63 -0.09
N GLY A 32 1.22 -13.74 0.79
CA GLY A 32 2.45 -12.95 0.73
C GLY A 32 2.23 -11.45 0.91
N LEU A 33 1.05 -11.05 1.39
CA LEU A 33 0.69 -9.66 1.62
C LEU A 33 1.20 -9.19 2.99
N PRO A 34 1.60 -7.91 3.10
CA PRO A 34 2.05 -7.35 4.37
C PRO A 34 0.91 -7.29 5.39
N ARG A 35 1.29 -7.34 6.66
CA ARG A 35 0.37 -7.10 7.77
C ARG A 35 -0.27 -5.73 7.66
N ALA A 36 -1.61 -5.70 7.72
CA ALA A 36 -2.37 -4.47 7.78
C ALA A 36 -2.10 -3.68 9.09
N PRO A 37 -2.22 -2.34 9.07
CA PRO A 37 -2.37 -1.49 7.89
C PRO A 37 -1.08 -1.47 7.06
N ALA A 38 -1.19 -1.59 5.74
CA ALA A 38 -0.03 -1.55 4.84
C ALA A 38 -0.39 -1.01 3.45
N ILE A 39 0.63 -0.47 2.77
CA ILE A 39 0.54 0.03 1.40
C ILE A 39 1.71 -0.55 0.61
N MET A 40 1.41 -1.13 -0.55
CA MET A 40 2.39 -1.64 -1.50
C MET A 40 2.28 -0.92 -2.83
N LEU A 41 3.41 -0.81 -3.54
CA LEU A 41 3.48 -0.31 -4.90
C LEU A 41 4.45 -1.18 -5.70
N GLY A 42 3.99 -1.79 -6.80
CA GLY A 42 4.85 -2.60 -7.67
C GLY A 42 5.50 -3.83 -7.01
N GLY A 43 4.96 -4.30 -5.88
CA GLY A 43 5.55 -5.39 -5.09
C GLY A 43 6.42 -4.92 -3.91
N GLU A 44 6.75 -3.64 -3.82
CA GLU A 44 7.49 -3.06 -2.70
C GLU A 44 6.54 -2.55 -1.60
N ILE A 45 6.90 -2.79 -0.34
CA ILE A 45 6.15 -2.29 0.82
C ILE A 45 6.58 -0.85 1.10
N LEU A 46 5.68 0.11 0.93
CA LEU A 46 5.91 1.51 1.26
C LEU A 46 5.64 1.79 2.74
N VAL A 47 4.54 1.24 3.26
CA VAL A 47 4.11 1.46 4.65
C VAL A 47 3.62 0.16 5.22
N GLN A 48 3.97 -0.12 6.48
CA GLN A 48 3.47 -1.27 7.22
C GLN A 48 3.33 -0.92 8.70
N GLY A 49 2.21 -1.33 9.31
CA GLY A 49 1.97 -1.28 10.75
C GLY A 49 1.75 0.12 11.32
N LYS A 50 1.66 1.15 10.48
CA LYS A 50 1.43 2.55 10.89
C LYS A 50 0.55 3.28 9.89
N ASP A 51 -0.06 4.36 10.38
CA ASP A 51 -0.71 5.34 9.53
C ASP A 51 0.33 6.21 8.80
N ILE A 52 -0.05 6.78 7.67
CA ILE A 52 0.78 7.67 6.88
C ILE A 52 -0.04 8.89 6.43
N ALA A 53 0.58 10.06 6.44
CA ALA A 53 -0.01 11.27 5.88
C ALA A 53 0.00 11.21 4.35
N GLU A 54 -1.02 11.80 3.72
CA GLU A 54 -1.14 11.77 2.25
C GLU A 54 0.08 12.37 1.53
N GLN A 55 0.63 13.46 2.06
CA GLN A 55 1.79 14.15 1.49
C GLN A 55 3.05 13.28 1.53
N GLU A 56 3.22 12.51 2.61
CA GLU A 56 4.33 11.57 2.76
C GLU A 56 4.17 10.41 1.77
N LEU A 57 2.97 9.84 1.68
CA LEU A 57 2.66 8.78 0.71
C LEU A 57 2.87 9.24 -0.73
N GLU A 58 2.44 10.46 -1.06
CA GLU A 58 2.65 11.08 -2.37
C GLU A 58 4.14 11.16 -2.72
N ALA A 59 4.98 11.62 -1.78
CA ALA A 59 6.42 11.71 -1.98
C ALA A 59 7.05 10.33 -2.22
N MET A 60 6.58 9.30 -1.49
CA MET A 60 7.04 7.92 -1.67
C MET A 60 6.66 7.37 -3.05
N ILE A 61 5.41 7.56 -3.49
CA ILE A 61 4.95 7.14 -4.83
C ILE A 61 5.79 7.83 -5.90
N ARG A 62 5.99 9.15 -5.80
CA ARG A 62 6.78 9.91 -6.77
C ARG A 62 8.23 9.43 -6.84
N ARG A 63 8.84 9.11 -5.70
CA ARG A 63 10.20 8.57 -5.64
C ARG A 63 10.30 7.19 -6.28
N ASN A 64 9.30 6.33 -6.05
CA ASN A 64 9.28 4.98 -6.59
C ASN A 64 9.08 4.97 -8.12
N LEU A 65 8.18 5.82 -8.63
CA LEU A 65 7.94 5.99 -10.07
C LEU A 65 9.10 6.67 -10.81
N ALA A 66 9.93 7.46 -10.13
CA ALA A 66 11.10 8.10 -10.74
C ALA A 66 12.24 7.12 -11.07
N GLY A 67 12.11 5.84 -10.68
CA GLY A 67 13.12 4.81 -10.89
C GLY A 67 14.27 4.86 -9.89
N PRO A 68 15.11 3.80 -9.82
CA PRO A 68 16.36 3.85 -9.06
C PRO A 68 17.30 4.87 -9.70
N LYS A 69 18.04 5.60 -8.86
CA LYS A 69 19.13 6.49 -9.29
C LYS A 69 20.36 5.68 -9.68
#